data_AF-A0A356B2T6-F1
#
_entry.id   AF-A0A356B2T6-F1
#
_cell.length_a   1.000
_cell.length_b   1.000
_cell.length_c   1.000
_cell.angle_alpha   90.00
_cell.angle_beta   90.00
_cell.angle_gamma   90.00
#
_symmetry.space_group_name_H-M   'P 1'
#
loop_
_entity.id
_entity.type
_entity.pdbx_description
1 polymer ?
#
loop_
_entity_poly.entity_id
_entity_poly.type
_entity_poly.pdbx_seq_one_letter_code
_entity_poly.pdbx_strand_id
1 'polypeptide(L)' 'DAFFEWRVKKVIAKIHNKNKRSIHVFHKIGFKFEKDLPVEKQYALTMNDYLKLA' A
#
# COMPACT_ATOMS: atom_id res chain seq x y z
N ASP A 1 -5.14 -7.58 22.60
CA ASP A 1 -5.42 -7.99 21.20
C ASP A 1 -4.20 -8.63 20.54
N ALA A 2 -4.10 -9.96 20.61
CA ALA A 2 -2.94 -10.74 20.21
C ALA A 2 -2.69 -10.81 18.68
N PHE A 3 -3.63 -10.33 17.85
CA PHE A 3 -3.50 -10.32 16.39
C PHE A 3 -2.63 -9.17 15.85
N PHE A 4 -2.51 -8.05 16.58
CA PHE A 4 -1.72 -6.90 16.13
C PHE A 4 -0.20 -7.07 16.40
N GLU A 5 0.18 -7.95 17.32
CA GLU A 5 1.59 -8.22 17.63
C GLU A 5 2.30 -9.10 16.59
N TRP A 6 1.58 -9.77 15.68
CA TRP A 6 2.13 -10.52 14.54
C TRP A 6 2.57 -9.62 13.34
N ARG A 7 3.01 -8.40 13.65
CA ARG A 7 4.00 -7.55 12.95
C ARG A 7 3.88 -7.40 11.43
N VAL A 8 2.70 -7.07 10.91
CA VAL A 8 2.64 -6.41 9.60
C VAL A 8 2.99 -4.92 9.80
N LYS A 9 4.28 -4.58 9.67
CA LYS A 9 4.77 -3.19 9.84
C LYS A 9 4.20 -2.20 8.80
N LYS A 10 3.72 -2.72 7.68
CA LYS A 10 3.25 -1.95 6.52
C LYS A 10 2.16 -2.68 5.75
N VAL A 11 1.19 -1.93 5.26
CA VAL A 11 0.15 -2.40 4.33
C VAL A 11 0.72 -2.34 2.91
N ILE A 12 0.53 -3.43 2.15
CA ILE A 12 1.02 -3.56 0.77
C ILE A 12 -0.15 -3.54 -0.20
N ALA A 13 -0.06 -2.70 -1.23
CA ALA A 13 -0.99 -2.65 -2.35
C ALA A 13 -0.29 -3.01 -3.64
N LYS A 14 -0.83 -3.99 -4.38
CA LYS A 14 -0.38 -4.34 -5.73
C LYS A 14 -1.42 -3.87 -6.73
N ILE A 15 -0.97 -3.11 -7.73
CA ILE A 15 -1.86 -2.46 -8.69
C ILE A 15 -1.36 -2.74 -10.09
N HIS A 16 -2.24 -3.24 -10.96
CA HIS A 16 -1.92 -3.47 -12.37
C HIS A 16 -1.41 -2.19 -13.06
N ASN A 17 -0.36 -2.31 -13.87
CA ASN A 17 0.35 -1.18 -14.49
C ASN A 17 -0.55 -0.26 -15.34
N LYS A 18 -1.62 -0.84 -15.92
CA LYS A 18 -2.61 -0.10 -16.72
C LYS A 18 -3.64 0.68 -15.89
N ASN A 19 -3.79 0.39 -14.59
CA ASN A 19 -4.81 1.00 -13.74
C ASN A 19 -4.34 2.36 -13.18
N LYS A 20 -4.20 3.34 -14.08
CA LYS A 20 -3.74 4.71 -13.75
C LYS A 20 -4.58 5.38 -12.68
N ARG A 21 -5.90 5.11 -12.66
CA ARG A 21 -6.84 5.66 -11.66
C ARG A 21 -6.48 5.21 -10.26
N SER A 22 -6.32 3.90 -10.06
CA SER A 22 -5.97 3.36 -8.75
C SER A 22 -4.58 3.80 -8.33
N ILE A 23 -3.61 3.77 -9.24
CA ILE A 23 -2.24 4.29 -8.97
C ILE A 23 -2.28 5.72 -8.40
N HIS A 24 -3.07 6.61 -9.01
CA HIS A 24 -3.21 7.98 -8.54
C HIS A 24 -3.85 8.08 -7.14
N VAL A 25 -4.93 7.32 -6.90
CA VAL A 25 -5.61 7.31 -5.59
C VAL A 25 -4.66 6.81 -4.49
N PHE A 26 -3.95 5.72 -4.72
CA PHE A 26 -3.01 5.16 -3.74
C PHE A 26 -1.86 6.13 -3.44
N HIS A 27 -1.32 6.80 -4.46
CA HIS A 27 -0.32 7.85 -4.25
C HIS A 27 -0.87 9.01 -3.41
N LYS A 28 -2.12 9.44 -3.67
CA LYS A 28 -2.75 10.56 -2.96
C LYS A 28 -3.00 10.26 -1.48
N ILE A 29 -3.38 9.04 -1.13
CA ILE A 29 -3.65 8.65 0.27
C ILE A 29 -2.38 8.25 1.03
N GLY A 30 -1.19 8.41 0.42
CA GLY A 30 0.10 8.27 1.11
C GLY A 30 0.83 6.95 0.88
N PHE A 31 0.30 6.03 0.06
CA PHE A 31 1.07 4.85 -0.33
C PHE A 31 2.28 5.27 -1.18
N LYS A 32 3.45 4.77 -0.79
CA LYS A 32 4.72 5.02 -1.48
C LYS A 32 5.06 3.86 -2.39
N PHE A 33 5.58 4.17 -3.58
CA PHE A 33 6.08 3.15 -4.49
C PHE A 33 7.23 2.38 -3.84
N GLU A 34 7.21 1.05 -3.97
CA GLU A 34 8.23 0.17 -3.40
C GLU A 34 9.01 -0.58 -4.48
N LYS A 35 8.32 -1.14 -5.47
CA LYS A 35 8.96 -1.81 -6.61
C LYS A 35 8.01 -2.02 -7.78
N ASP A 36 8.59 -2.13 -8.96
CA ASP A 36 7.89 -2.62 -10.14
C ASP A 36 7.85 -4.16 -10.12
N LEU A 37 6.74 -4.72 -10.58
CA LEU A 37 6.53 -6.13 -10.85
C LEU A 37 6.26 -6.30 -12.36
N PRO A 38 6.36 -7.51 -12.92
CA PRO A 38 6.20 -7.73 -14.36
C PRO A 38 4.88 -7.19 -14.94
N VAL A 39 3.79 -7.22 -14.16
CA VAL A 39 2.44 -6.83 -14.59
C VAL A 39 1.83 -5.73 -13.69
N GLU A 40 2.45 -5.48 -12.54
CA GLU A 40 1.90 -4.66 -11.46
C GLU A 40 2.96 -3.73 -10.87
N LYS A 41 2.51 -2.78 -10.06
CA LYS A 41 3.36 -1.96 -9.19
C LYS A 41 3.00 -2.26 -7.75
N GLN A 42 4.02 -2.41 -6.92
CA GLN A 42 3.86 -2.58 -5.49
C GLN A 42 4.05 -1.24 -4.78
N TYR A 43 3.11 -0.92 -3.91
CA TYR A 43 3.15 0.23 -3.04
C TYR A 43 3.00 -0.19 -1.58
N ALA A 44 3.51 0.64 -0.68
CA ALA A 44 3.47 0.40 0.76
C ALA A 44 3.01 1.64 1.53
N LEU A 45 2.26 1.42 2.60
CA LEU A 45 1.90 2.42 3.61
C LEU A 45 2.25 1.87 4.99
N THR A 46 2.74 2.69 5.92
CA THR A 46 3.00 2.19 7.28
C THR A 46 1.67 1.81 7.95
N MET A 47 1.69 0.83 8.86
CA MET A 47 0.47 0.46 9.60
C MET A 47 -0.09 1.66 10.39
N ASN A 48 0.79 2.49 10.96
CA ASN A 48 0.38 3.69 11.69
C ASN A 48 -0.34 4.71 10.78
N ASP A 49 0.16 4.92 9.56
CA ASP A 49 -0.47 5.84 8.62
C ASP A 49 -1.77 5.27 8.06
N TYR A 50 -1.82 3.95 7.84
CA TYR A 50 -3.05 3.26 7.44
C TYR A 50 -4.15 3.41 8.48
N LEU A 51 -3.83 3.24 9.76
CA LEU A 51 -4.78 3.40 10.87
C LEU A 51 -5.31 4.84 11.01
N LYS A 52 -4.61 5.85 10.49
CA LYS A 52 -5.10 7.24 10.46
C LYS A 52 -6.08 7.52 9.32
N LEU A 53 -6.15 6.64 8.32
CA LEU A 53 -7.06 6.75 7.17
C LEU A 53 -8.41 6.06 7.41
N ALA A 54 -8.49 5.17 8.40
CA ALA A 54 -9.69 4.41 8.78
C ALA A 54 -10.52 5.20 9.80
#